data_AF-A0A5P6NA07-F1
#
_entry.id   AF-A0A5P6NA07-F1
#
_cell.length_a   1.000
_cell.length_b   1.000
_cell.length_c   1.000
_cell.angle_alpha   90.00
_cell.angle_beta   90.00
_cell.angle_gamma   90.00
#
_symmetry.space_group_name_H-M   'P 1'
#
loop_
_entity.id
_entity.type
_entity.pdbx_description
1 polymer ?
#
loop_
_entity_poly.entity_id
_entity_poly.type
_entity_poly.pdbx_seq_one_letter_code
_entity_poly.pdbx_strand_id
1 'polypeptide(L)'
;MKMNIRLSILFFAMFALAACVTSNAPSATERIPLQGERSIFVTRHMQKAAGEDPVLNPEGLAAAEQLADLLASRDIKGIFATATRRAMETAAPLSARIGVPIATYNPRDPDSLAAAVSQVKGDVLIVGHSNTVPQLVASFGGHPLPEMTEQDYGTVFRIDANGSVRLIILD
;
A
#
# COMPACT_ATOMS: atom_id res chain seq x y z
N MET A 1 -25.81 -22.07 -81.28
CA MET A 1 -24.44 -21.64 -80.92
C MET A 1 -24.00 -20.51 -81.86
N LYS A 2 -24.25 -19.26 -81.46
CA LYS A 2 -23.65 -18.02 -82.00
C LYS A 2 -23.61 -17.03 -80.85
N MET A 3 -22.39 -16.68 -80.48
CA MET A 3 -22.01 -15.69 -79.48
C MET A 3 -22.38 -14.28 -79.96
N ASN A 4 -22.50 -13.31 -79.03
CA ASN A 4 -21.93 -11.95 -79.11
C ASN A 4 -22.62 -11.02 -78.08
N ILE A 5 -22.02 -10.94 -76.88
CA ILE A 5 -22.40 -10.01 -75.81
C ILE A 5 -21.82 -8.63 -76.14
N ARG A 6 -22.67 -7.60 -76.09
CA ARG A 6 -22.32 -6.20 -76.37
C ARG A 6 -21.85 -5.48 -75.11
N LEU A 7 -20.66 -4.88 -75.25
CA LEU A 7 -20.37 -3.46 -75.05
C LEU A 7 -20.75 -2.79 -73.72
N SER A 8 -19.71 -2.58 -72.91
CA SER A 8 -19.37 -1.38 -72.11
C SER A 8 -20.46 -0.51 -71.50
N ILE A 9 -20.37 -0.26 -70.18
CA ILE A 9 -20.40 1.10 -69.59
C ILE A 9 -19.64 1.07 -68.26
N LEU A 10 -18.70 2.01 -68.17
CA LEU A 10 -17.90 2.40 -67.02
C LEU A 10 -18.81 3.14 -66.02
N PHE A 11 -18.83 2.77 -64.74
CA PHE A 11 -19.35 3.65 -63.70
C PHE A 11 -18.47 3.67 -62.45
N PHE A 12 -18.20 4.90 -62.07
CA PHE A 12 -17.29 5.43 -61.07
C PHE A 12 -17.78 5.08 -59.66
N ALA A 13 -16.90 4.54 -58.80
CA ALA A 13 -17.13 4.54 -57.35
C ALA A 13 -15.81 4.75 -56.62
N MET A 14 -15.53 6.02 -56.36
CA MET A 14 -14.52 6.52 -55.45
C MET A 14 -14.84 6.03 -54.02
N PHE A 15 -14.17 4.98 -53.57
CA PHE A 15 -14.25 4.51 -52.19
C PHE A 15 -13.16 5.20 -51.37
N ALA A 16 -13.53 6.28 -50.66
CA ALA A 16 -12.67 6.90 -49.66
C ALA A 16 -12.62 5.98 -48.42
N LEU A 17 -11.57 5.17 -48.32
CA LEU A 17 -11.31 4.36 -47.14
C LEU A 17 -10.63 5.25 -46.08
N ALA A 18 -11.43 5.82 -45.17
CA ALA A 18 -10.92 6.44 -43.96
C ALA A 18 -10.39 5.33 -43.04
N ALA A 19 -9.07 5.08 -43.11
CA ALA A 19 -8.38 4.23 -42.15
C ALA A 19 -8.26 4.99 -40.82
N CYS A 20 -9.13 4.65 -39.86
CA CYS A 20 -8.96 5.07 -38.47
C CYS A 20 -7.73 4.35 -37.92
N VAL A 21 -6.61 5.07 -37.83
CA VAL A 21 -5.41 4.59 -37.14
C VAL A 21 -5.76 4.48 -35.66
N THR A 22 -6.02 3.26 -35.18
CA THR A 22 -6.12 2.99 -33.75
C THR A 22 -4.71 3.05 -33.18
N SER A 23 -4.41 4.12 -32.45
CA SER A 23 -3.18 4.25 -31.68
C SER A 23 -3.18 3.22 -30.54
N ASN A 24 -2.35 2.19 -30.65
CA ASN A 24 -2.03 1.31 -29.53
C ASN A 24 -1.12 2.08 -28.56
N ALA A 25 -1.70 2.65 -27.50
CA ALA A 25 -0.94 3.16 -26.38
C ALA A 25 -0.34 1.97 -25.58
N PRO A 26 0.90 2.08 -25.06
CA PRO A 26 1.53 1.02 -24.30
C PRO A 26 0.80 0.81 -22.97
N SER A 27 0.47 -0.45 -22.67
CA SER A 27 -0.13 -0.90 -21.41
C SER A 27 0.80 -0.56 -20.24
N ALA A 28 0.29 0.21 -19.28
CA ALA A 28 0.90 0.38 -17.98
C ALA A 28 0.90 -0.98 -17.25
N THR A 29 2.03 -1.29 -16.63
CA THR A 29 2.32 -2.47 -15.80
C THR A 29 1.10 -3.03 -15.07
N GLU A 30 0.78 -4.29 -15.35
CA GLU A 30 -0.32 -5.04 -14.77
C GLU A 30 -0.20 -5.08 -13.24
N ARG A 31 -1.02 -4.27 -12.54
CA ARG A 31 -1.07 -4.24 -11.08
C ARG A 31 -1.85 -5.46 -10.59
N ILE A 32 -1.28 -6.26 -9.69
CA ILE A 32 -2.03 -7.33 -9.02
C ILE A 32 -3.14 -6.69 -8.18
N PRO A 33 -4.43 -6.90 -8.48
CA PRO A 33 -5.51 -6.32 -7.70
C PRO A 33 -5.57 -7.02 -6.34
N LEU A 34 -5.51 -6.25 -5.26
CA LEU A 34 -5.80 -6.73 -3.91
C LEU A 34 -7.29 -7.14 -3.88
N GLN A 35 -7.56 -8.44 -3.82
CA GLN A 35 -8.92 -8.99 -3.75
C GLN A 35 -9.49 -8.80 -2.33
N GLY A 36 -10.57 -8.00 -2.21
CA GLY A 36 -11.22 -7.63 -0.95
C GLY A 36 -10.83 -6.23 -0.48
N GLU A 37 -11.74 -5.51 0.19
CA GLU A 37 -11.52 -4.16 0.76
C GLU A 37 -10.55 -4.16 1.95
N ARG A 38 -9.38 -4.76 1.77
CA ARG A 38 -8.31 -4.78 2.76
C ARG A 38 -7.52 -3.48 2.71
N SER A 39 -7.20 -2.95 3.88
CA SER A 39 -6.27 -1.84 4.06
C SER A 39 -4.95 -2.29 4.67
N ILE A 40 -3.87 -1.61 4.30
CA ILE A 40 -2.57 -1.71 4.96
C ILE A 40 -2.32 -0.41 5.71
N PHE A 41 -2.14 -0.52 7.01
CA PHE A 41 -1.76 0.57 7.90
C PHE A 41 -0.24 0.53 8.08
N VAL A 42 0.44 1.58 7.65
CA VAL A 42 1.89 1.74 7.85
C VAL A 42 2.09 2.91 8.78
N THR A 43 2.80 2.69 9.88
CA THR A 43 3.11 3.75 10.83
C THR A 43 4.59 3.75 11.18
N ARG A 44 5.12 4.93 11.46
CA ARG A 44 6.37 5.03 12.20
C ARG A 44 6.09 4.72 13.67
N HIS A 45 7.02 4.08 14.35
CA HIS A 45 6.94 3.97 15.82
C HIS A 45 6.63 5.32 16.50
N MET A 46 6.00 5.24 17.67
CA MET A 46 5.63 6.41 18.48
C MET A 46 6.85 7.08 19.12
N GLN A 47 6.60 8.20 19.81
CA GLN A 47 7.60 9.01 20.49
C GLN A 47 8.44 8.16 21.44
N LYS A 48 9.76 8.26 21.26
CA LYS A 48 10.75 7.46 22.00
C LYS A 48 11.50 8.31 23.02
N ALA A 49 12.05 7.66 24.05
CA ALA A 49 13.07 8.24 24.90
C ALA A 49 14.42 8.40 24.16
N ALA A 50 15.43 8.95 24.83
CA ALA A 50 16.80 8.98 24.33
C ALA A 50 17.56 7.68 24.67
N GLY A 51 18.52 7.27 23.83
CA GLY A 51 19.34 6.07 24.04
C GLY A 51 19.57 5.26 22.76
N GLU A 52 20.31 4.14 22.87
CA GLU A 52 20.77 3.31 21.74
C GLU A 52 19.70 2.33 21.21
N ASP A 53 18.73 1.92 22.04
CA ASP A 53 17.48 1.31 21.59
C ASP A 53 16.37 1.68 22.58
N PRO A 54 15.89 2.94 22.50
CA PRO A 54 15.04 3.48 23.53
C PRO A 54 13.63 2.89 23.46
N VAL A 55 13.03 2.81 24.64
CA VAL A 55 11.59 2.57 24.82
C VAL A 55 10.77 3.78 24.36
N LEU A 56 9.47 3.61 24.26
CA LEU A 56 8.53 4.72 24.15
C LEU A 56 8.59 5.58 25.42
N ASN A 57 8.49 6.90 25.24
CA ASN A 57 8.28 7.82 26.36
C ASN A 57 6.77 7.82 26.74
N PRO A 58 6.36 8.53 27.81
CA PRO A 58 4.95 8.55 28.21
C PRO A 58 3.97 9.02 27.12
N GLU A 59 4.37 10.00 26.30
CA GLU A 59 3.58 10.47 25.16
C GLU A 59 3.41 9.37 24.10
N GLY A 60 4.49 8.67 23.77
CA GLY A 60 4.45 7.59 22.80
C GLY A 60 3.66 6.37 23.26
N LEU A 61 3.68 6.07 24.56
CA LEU A 61 2.83 5.03 25.15
C LEU A 61 1.34 5.39 25.03
N ALA A 62 0.98 6.65 25.30
CA ALA A 62 -0.39 7.12 25.10
C ALA A 62 -0.82 7.07 23.63
N ALA A 63 0.06 7.48 22.71
CA ALA A 63 -0.20 7.40 21.27
C ALA A 63 -0.31 5.95 20.76
N ALA A 64 0.42 5.00 21.36
CA ALA A 64 0.29 3.59 21.04
C ALA A 64 -1.08 3.01 21.48
N GLU A 65 -1.63 3.48 22.60
CA GLU A 65 -3.00 3.13 23.02
C GLU A 65 -4.05 3.76 22.08
N GLN A 66 -3.89 5.01 21.67
CA GLN A 66 -4.76 5.66 20.67
C GLN A 66 -4.76 4.90 19.34
N LEU A 67 -3.57 4.48 18.87
CA LEU A 67 -3.44 3.64 17.68
C LEU A 67 -4.20 2.31 17.85
N ALA A 68 -4.11 1.70 19.03
CA ALA A 68 -4.85 0.49 19.32
C ALA A 68 -6.36 0.75 19.36
N ASP A 69 -6.83 1.86 19.92
CA ASP A 69 -8.26 2.24 19.94
C ASP A 69 -8.81 2.39 18.52
N LEU A 70 -8.06 3.13 17.68
CA LEU A 70 -8.39 3.34 16.28
C LEU A 70 -8.52 2.02 15.50
N LEU A 71 -7.61 1.06 15.74
CA LEU A 71 -7.49 -0.16 14.96
C LEU A 71 -8.20 -1.38 15.58
N ALA A 72 -8.64 -1.32 16.83
CA ALA A 72 -9.28 -2.45 17.52
C ALA A 72 -10.59 -2.90 16.86
N SER A 73 -11.32 -1.98 16.24
CA SER A 73 -12.57 -2.26 15.51
C SER A 73 -12.34 -2.67 14.05
N ARG A 74 -11.09 -2.62 13.57
CA ARG A 74 -10.70 -3.07 12.23
C ARG A 74 -10.47 -4.58 12.23
N ASP A 75 -10.64 -5.21 11.08
CA ASP A 75 -10.35 -6.64 10.91
C ASP A 75 -8.83 -6.88 10.73
N ILE A 76 -8.02 -6.39 11.67
CA ILE A 76 -6.56 -6.55 11.64
C ILE A 76 -6.25 -8.04 11.83
N LYS A 77 -5.62 -8.65 10.84
CA LYS A 77 -5.20 -10.07 10.83
C LYS A 77 -3.69 -10.25 10.81
N GLY A 78 -2.92 -9.17 10.68
CA GLY A 78 -1.47 -9.21 10.76
C GLY A 78 -0.91 -7.95 11.40
N ILE A 79 0.07 -8.12 12.29
CA ILE A 79 0.82 -7.04 12.91
C ILE A 79 2.30 -7.32 12.69
N PHE A 80 3.00 -6.38 12.06
CA PHE A 80 4.42 -6.49 11.75
C PHE A 80 5.18 -5.32 12.37
N ALA A 81 6.31 -5.59 13.00
CA ALA A 81 7.18 -4.55 13.56
C ALA A 81 8.67 -4.92 13.36
N THR A 82 9.55 -3.93 13.33
CA THR A 82 10.99 -4.21 13.46
C THR A 82 11.32 -4.62 14.90
N ALA A 83 12.46 -5.28 15.12
CA ALA A 83 12.85 -5.81 16.43
C ALA A 83 13.18 -4.74 17.49
N THR A 84 13.22 -3.46 17.12
CA THR A 84 13.54 -2.37 18.05
C THR A 84 12.46 -2.24 19.13
N ARG A 85 12.85 -1.89 20.36
CA ARG A 85 11.91 -1.79 21.50
C ARG A 85 10.74 -0.86 21.22
N ARG A 86 11.01 0.36 20.78
CA ARG A 86 9.98 1.35 20.39
C ARG A 86 8.97 0.86 19.36
N ALA A 87 9.40 0.06 18.37
CA ALA A 87 8.49 -0.46 17.35
C ALA A 87 7.59 -1.57 17.93
N MET A 88 8.17 -2.47 18.73
CA MET A 88 7.42 -3.51 19.44
C MET A 88 6.42 -2.90 20.44
N GLU A 89 6.84 -1.90 21.21
CA GLU A 89 6.00 -1.19 22.18
C GLU A 89 4.88 -0.38 21.51
N THR A 90 5.09 0.12 20.28
CA THR A 90 4.03 0.78 19.51
C THR A 90 2.92 -0.21 19.11
N ALA A 91 3.29 -1.44 18.74
CA ALA A 91 2.35 -2.47 18.30
C ALA A 91 1.68 -3.25 19.45
N ALA A 92 2.30 -3.25 20.64
CA ALA A 92 1.91 -4.10 21.76
C ALA A 92 0.46 -3.88 22.24
N PRO A 93 -0.04 -2.64 22.41
CA PRO A 93 -1.41 -2.43 22.85
C PRO A 93 -2.46 -3.03 21.90
N LEU A 94 -2.28 -2.86 20.59
CA LEU A 94 -3.19 -3.45 19.60
C LEU A 94 -3.13 -4.97 19.66
N SER A 95 -1.91 -5.54 19.65
CA SER A 95 -1.69 -6.99 19.72
C SER A 95 -2.38 -7.63 20.92
N ALA A 96 -2.22 -7.04 22.11
CA ALA A 96 -2.85 -7.52 23.34
C ALA A 96 -4.38 -7.48 23.26
N ARG A 97 -4.93 -6.46 22.60
CA ARG A 97 -6.37 -6.21 22.56
C ARG A 97 -7.13 -7.11 21.59
N ILE A 98 -6.54 -7.39 20.43
CA ILE A 98 -7.18 -8.22 19.39
C ILE A 98 -6.65 -9.66 19.35
N GLY A 99 -5.64 -9.98 20.16
CA GLY A 99 -5.05 -11.32 20.25
C GLY A 99 -4.22 -11.74 19.03
N VAL A 100 -3.84 -10.80 18.15
CA VAL A 100 -3.00 -11.05 16.98
C VAL A 100 -1.53 -10.86 17.37
N PRO A 101 -0.65 -11.86 17.23
CA PRO A 101 0.75 -11.74 17.62
C PRO A 101 1.51 -10.76 16.69
N ILE A 102 2.54 -10.12 17.25
CA ILE A 102 3.46 -9.28 16.47
C ILE A 102 4.48 -10.19 15.78
N ALA A 103 4.53 -10.13 14.46
CA ALA A 103 5.58 -10.76 13.67
C ALA A 103 6.72 -9.77 13.43
N THR A 104 7.94 -10.15 13.80
CA THR A 104 9.12 -9.31 13.52
C THR A 104 9.51 -9.40 12.04
N TYR A 105 9.90 -8.28 11.44
CA TYR A 105 10.48 -8.25 10.08
C TYR A 105 11.84 -7.55 10.05
N ASN A 106 12.65 -7.89 9.04
CA ASN A 106 13.91 -7.23 8.76
C ASN A 106 13.68 -6.03 7.83
N PRO A 107 13.93 -4.78 8.26
CA PRO A 107 13.74 -3.60 7.40
C PRO A 107 14.69 -3.55 6.20
N ARG A 108 15.73 -4.39 6.17
CA ARG A 108 16.63 -4.55 5.02
C ARG A 108 16.15 -5.59 4.00
N ASP A 109 15.02 -6.23 4.25
CA ASP A 109 14.42 -7.24 3.38
C ASP A 109 12.91 -6.96 3.19
N PRO A 110 12.56 -5.91 2.43
CA PRO A 110 11.17 -5.53 2.19
C PRO A 110 10.39 -6.59 1.37
N ASP A 111 11.08 -7.41 0.57
CA ASP A 111 10.46 -8.43 -0.25
C ASP A 111 9.89 -9.57 0.61
N SER A 112 10.64 -10.02 1.62
CA SER A 112 10.15 -11.00 2.60
C SER A 112 8.94 -10.47 3.38
N LEU A 113 8.95 -9.18 3.75
CA LEU A 113 7.79 -8.54 4.39
C LEU A 113 6.59 -8.52 3.44
N ALA A 114 6.76 -8.08 2.19
CA ALA A 114 5.69 -8.03 1.21
C ALA A 114 5.07 -9.43 0.96
N ALA A 115 5.91 -10.47 0.87
CA ALA A 115 5.47 -11.85 0.76
C ALA A 115 4.63 -12.26 1.98
N ALA A 116 5.08 -12.00 3.20
CA ALA A 116 4.32 -12.30 4.42
C ALA A 116 2.99 -11.55 4.48
N VAL A 117 3.01 -10.25 4.16
CA VAL A 117 1.81 -9.39 4.13
C VAL A 117 0.80 -9.89 3.09
N SER A 118 1.23 -10.41 1.93
CA SER A 118 0.34 -10.95 0.88
C SER A 118 -0.48 -12.17 1.32
N GLN A 119 0.02 -12.94 2.30
CA GLN A 119 -0.67 -14.13 2.80
C GLN A 119 -1.78 -13.81 3.80
N VAL A 120 -1.77 -12.61 4.39
CA VAL A 120 -2.79 -12.19 5.37
C VAL A 120 -4.14 -11.94 4.67
N LYS A 121 -5.23 -12.45 5.23
CA LYS A 121 -6.60 -12.26 4.71
C LYS A 121 -7.40 -11.34 5.64
N GLY A 122 -7.01 -10.07 5.67
CA GLY A 122 -7.59 -8.99 6.49
C GLY A 122 -6.64 -7.80 6.57
N ASP A 123 -7.02 -6.77 7.32
CA ASP A 123 -6.20 -5.57 7.47
C ASP A 123 -4.86 -5.88 8.14
N VAL A 124 -3.85 -5.07 7.85
CA VAL A 124 -2.51 -5.26 8.42
C VAL A 124 -1.97 -3.96 9.00
N LEU A 125 -1.35 -4.05 10.17
CA LEU A 125 -0.50 -2.99 10.73
C LEU A 125 0.98 -3.32 10.49
N ILE A 126 1.74 -2.35 10.00
CA ILE A 126 3.20 -2.40 9.85
C ILE A 126 3.81 -1.21 10.58
N VAL A 127 4.64 -1.49 11.59
CA VAL A 127 5.38 -0.48 12.36
C VAL A 127 6.83 -0.43 11.87
N GLY A 128 7.28 0.75 11.45
CA GLY A 128 8.61 1.00 10.93
C GLY A 128 9.30 2.22 11.53
N HIS A 129 10.20 2.80 10.75
CA HIS A 129 11.05 3.92 11.10
C HIS A 129 10.94 5.04 10.07
N SER A 130 11.48 6.21 10.39
CA SER A 130 11.50 7.36 9.46
C SER A 130 12.02 7.02 8.07
N ASN A 131 13.05 6.17 7.99
CA ASN A 131 13.70 5.79 6.74
C ASN A 131 13.03 4.60 6.04
N THR A 132 12.17 3.85 6.71
CA THR A 132 11.50 2.67 6.11
C THR A 132 10.06 2.95 5.72
N VAL A 133 9.34 3.80 6.47
CA VAL A 133 7.91 4.09 6.22
C VAL A 133 7.66 4.66 4.82
N PRO A 134 8.43 5.64 4.29
CA PRO A 134 8.23 6.12 2.93
C PRO A 134 8.37 5.02 1.88
N GLN A 135 9.35 4.13 2.05
CA GLN A 135 9.60 3.00 1.15
C GLN A 135 8.48 1.96 1.24
N LEU A 136 8.04 1.61 2.45
CA LEU A 136 6.94 0.68 2.68
C LEU A 136 5.64 1.20 2.05
N VAL A 137 5.33 2.49 2.21
CA VAL A 137 4.13 3.08 1.60
C VAL A 137 4.19 2.98 0.08
N ALA A 138 5.34 3.27 -0.54
CA ALA A 138 5.52 3.11 -1.98
C ALA A 138 5.38 1.63 -2.42
N SER A 139 6.00 0.69 -1.70
CA SER A 139 5.95 -0.75 -2.02
C SER A 139 4.54 -1.33 -1.97
N PHE A 140 3.67 -0.80 -1.13
CA PHE A 140 2.27 -1.23 -1.03
C PHE A 140 1.31 -0.45 -1.94
N GLY A 141 1.84 0.28 -2.93
CA GLY A 141 1.05 0.95 -3.96
C GLY A 141 0.65 2.38 -3.63
N GLY A 142 1.19 2.94 -2.55
CA GLY A 142 1.03 4.34 -2.20
C GLY A 142 1.89 5.28 -3.05
N HIS A 143 1.55 6.56 -3.02
CA HIS A 143 2.39 7.60 -3.63
C HIS A 143 3.66 7.83 -2.80
N PRO A 144 4.78 8.24 -3.42
CA PRO A 144 6.01 8.54 -2.68
C PRO A 144 5.75 9.59 -1.58
N LEU A 145 6.26 9.32 -0.39
CA LEU A 145 6.22 10.25 0.74
C LEU A 145 7.56 11.01 0.85
N PRO A 146 7.56 12.25 1.36
CA PRO A 146 8.79 12.93 1.71
C PRO A 146 9.56 12.18 2.81
N GLU A 147 10.84 12.52 2.98
CA GLU A 147 11.61 12.01 4.11
C GLU A 147 10.96 12.41 5.44
N MET A 148 10.95 11.48 6.39
CA MET A 148 10.39 11.69 7.72
C MET A 148 11.49 12.04 8.72
N THR A 149 11.18 12.95 9.64
CA THR A 149 12.06 13.52 10.67
C THR A 149 11.53 13.21 12.06
N GLU A 150 12.26 13.43 13.16
CA GLU A 150 11.70 13.23 14.52
C GLU A 150 10.41 14.03 14.83
N GLN A 151 9.99 14.97 13.98
CA GLN A 151 8.69 15.64 14.11
C GLN A 151 7.51 14.78 13.63
N ASP A 152 7.78 13.72 12.87
CA ASP A 152 6.79 12.85 12.24
C ASP A 152 6.59 11.54 13.02
N TYR A 153 6.68 11.58 14.35
CA TYR A 153 6.31 10.42 15.19
C TYR A 153 4.81 10.13 15.08
N GLY A 154 4.45 8.85 15.14
CA GLY A 154 3.05 8.42 15.19
C GLY A 154 2.22 8.74 13.95
N THR A 155 2.83 9.17 12.85
CA THR A 155 2.15 9.29 11.56
C THR A 155 1.64 7.92 11.12
N VAL A 156 0.33 7.82 10.84
CA VAL A 156 -0.31 6.58 10.38
C VAL A 156 -0.80 6.77 8.95
N PHE A 157 -0.31 5.96 8.02
CA PHE A 157 -0.78 5.92 6.64
C PHE A 157 -1.70 4.72 6.45
N ARG A 158 -2.89 4.94 5.92
CA ARG A 158 -3.76 3.88 5.42
C ARG A 158 -3.64 3.82 3.91
N ILE A 159 -3.36 2.62 3.41
CA ILE A 159 -3.28 2.29 2.00
C ILE A 159 -4.46 1.39 1.66
N ASP A 160 -5.34 1.86 0.80
CA ASP A 160 -6.53 1.13 0.35
C ASP A 160 -6.21 0.21 -0.84
N ALA A 161 -7.07 -0.77 -1.12
CA ALA A 161 -6.91 -1.73 -2.21
C ALA A 161 -6.72 -1.10 -3.60
N ASN A 162 -7.19 0.14 -3.80
CA ASN A 162 -7.02 0.90 -5.03
C ASN A 162 -5.71 1.74 -5.08
N GLY A 163 -4.85 1.63 -4.06
CA GLY A 163 -3.60 2.39 -3.93
C GLY A 163 -3.77 3.80 -3.35
N SER A 164 -4.97 4.18 -2.90
CA SER A 164 -5.17 5.48 -2.24
C SER A 164 -4.45 5.49 -0.90
N VAL A 165 -3.67 6.54 -0.66
CA VAL A 165 -3.01 6.77 0.64
C VAL A 165 -3.75 7.86 1.38
N ARG A 166 -4.13 7.60 2.63
CA ARG A 166 -4.70 8.58 3.54
C ARG A 166 -3.84 8.68 4.78
N LEU A 167 -3.52 9.91 5.17
CA LEU A 167 -2.95 10.18 6.48
C LEU A 167 -4.07 10.11 7.52
N ILE A 168 -3.81 9.39 8.61
CA ILE A 168 -4.65 9.35 9.80
C ILE A 168 -3.90 10.06 10.92
N ILE A 169 -4.60 11.00 11.54
CA ILE A 169 -4.14 11.70 12.74
C ILE A 169 -4.74 10.98 13.95
N LEU A 170 -3.92 10.74 14.96
CA LEU A 170 -4.37 10.23 16.25
C LEU A 170 -4.77 11.45 17.10
N ASP A 171 -5.99 11.42 17.65
CA ASP A 171 -6.58 12.50 18.45
C ASP A 171 -6.25 12.35 19.94
#